data_AF-A0A5E4K564-F1
#
_entry.id   AF-A0A5E4K564-F1
#
_cell.length_a   1.000
_cell.length_b   1.000
_cell.length_c   1.000
_cell.angle_alpha   90.00
_cell.angle_beta   90.00
_cell.angle_gamma   90.00
#
_symmetry.space_group_name_H-M   'P 1'
#
loop_
_entity.id
_entity.type
_entity.pdbx_description
1 polymer ?
#
loop_
_entity_poly.entity_id
_entity_poly.type
_entity_poly.pdbx_seq_one_letter_code
_entity_poly.pdbx_strand_id
1 'polypeptide(L)'
;MNYLLVILWIITMIPLLLLPYSIALFYQRTFKRMTYPYLFLVALVLFIVSSLQYLFPSLLWRNLFFAFGGVLLGSASIRLHQVMTKRWK
;
A
#
# COMPACT_ATOMS: atom_id res chain seq x y z
N MET A 1 14.13 -11.83 19.71
CA MET A 1 13.81 -11.46 18.31
C MET A 1 15.08 -10.94 17.67
N ASN A 2 15.54 -11.50 16.53
CA ASN A 2 16.82 -11.11 15.92
C ASN A 2 16.74 -9.64 15.46
N TYR A 3 17.46 -8.74 16.12
CA TYR A 3 17.49 -7.31 15.81
C TYR A 3 17.86 -7.03 14.35
N LEU A 4 18.71 -7.88 13.76
CA LEU A 4 19.11 -7.82 12.35
C LEU A 4 17.91 -8.01 11.39
N LEU A 5 16.97 -8.89 11.73
CA LEU A 5 15.74 -9.11 10.94
C LEU A 5 14.84 -7.88 10.96
N VAL A 6 14.73 -7.20 12.10
CA VAL A 6 13.93 -5.97 12.24
C VAL A 6 14.53 -4.83 11.43
N ILE A 7 15.86 -4.68 11.46
CA ILE A 7 16.57 -3.64 10.69
C ILE A 7 16.38 -3.86 9.19
N LEU A 8 16.58 -5.09 8.70
CA LEU A 8 16.36 -5.42 7.28
C LEU A 8 14.90 -5.22 6.88
N TRP A 9 13.96 -5.54 7.77
CA TRP A 9 12.54 -5.30 7.55
C TRP A 9 12.23 -3.80 7.41
N ILE A 10 12.77 -2.94 8.29
CA ILE A 10 12.60 -1.48 8.18
C ILE A 10 13.18 -0.96 6.86
N ILE A 11 14.39 -1.39 6.49
CA ILE A 11 15.05 -0.94 5.26
C ILE A 11 14.25 -1.33 4.03
N THR A 12 13.69 -2.55 3.98
CA THR A 12 12.89 -3.03 2.85
C THR A 12 11.52 -2.37 2.77
N MET A 13 10.94 -1.97 3.90
CA MET A 13 9.67 -1.24 3.91
C MET A 13 9.81 0.16 3.29
N ILE A 14 10.90 0.90 3.55
CA ILE A 14 11.09 2.27 3.04
C ILE A 14 10.85 2.41 1.51
N PRO A 15 11.52 1.65 0.63
CA PRO A 15 11.28 1.74 -0.82
C PRO A 15 9.88 1.22 -1.19
N LEU A 16 9.38 0.19 -0.50
CA LEU A 16 8.04 -0.35 -0.69
C LEU A 16 6.93 0.66 -0.34
N LEU A 17 7.22 1.62 0.54
CA LEU A 17 6.31 2.69 0.94
C LEU A 17 6.42 3.91 0.01
N LEU A 18 7.66 4.28 -0.38
CA LEU A 18 7.92 5.46 -1.20
C LEU A 18 7.42 5.29 -2.63
N LEU A 19 7.59 4.11 -3.24
CA LEU A 19 7.21 3.87 -4.64
C LEU A 19 5.70 4.06 -4.88
N PRO A 20 4.79 3.34 -4.19
CA PRO A 20 3.35 3.47 -4.42
C PRO A 20 2.81 4.86 -4.10
N TYR A 21 3.37 5.50 -3.08
CA TYR A 21 3.01 6.87 -2.70
C TYR A 21 3.43 7.89 -3.77
N SER A 22 4.66 7.78 -4.28
CA SER A 22 5.18 8.65 -5.35
C SER A 22 4.34 8.54 -6.62
N ILE A 23 3.98 7.29 -6.98
CA ILE A 23 3.04 6.97 -8.04
C ILE A 23 1.71 7.69 -7.76
N ALA A 24 1.07 7.46 -6.62
CA ALA A 24 -0.23 8.06 -6.29
C ALA A 24 -0.23 9.61 -6.32
N LEU A 25 0.85 10.25 -5.85
CA LEU A 25 1.06 11.71 -5.92
C LEU A 25 1.17 12.21 -7.36
N PHE A 26 1.90 11.49 -8.20
CA PHE A 26 1.98 11.79 -9.64
C PHE A 26 0.59 11.73 -10.29
N TYR A 27 -0.22 10.74 -9.94
CA TYR A 27 -1.61 10.64 -10.42
C TYR A 27 -2.50 11.76 -9.91
N GLN A 28 -2.39 12.12 -8.64
CA GLN A 28 -3.14 13.24 -8.09
C GLN A 28 -2.86 14.53 -8.88
N ARG A 29 -1.59 14.81 -9.17
CA ARG A 29 -1.18 15.99 -9.95
C ARG A 29 -1.70 15.92 -11.39
N THR A 30 -1.63 14.75 -12.02
CA THR A 30 -2.00 14.56 -13.44
C THR A 30 -3.52 14.55 -13.69
N PHE A 31 -4.31 14.05 -12.73
CA PHE A 31 -5.76 13.85 -12.88
C PHE A 31 -6.60 14.76 -11.97
N LYS A 32 -5.97 15.63 -11.16
CA LYS A 32 -6.62 16.55 -10.20
C LYS A 32 -7.66 15.86 -9.28
N ARG A 33 -7.46 14.58 -8.98
CA ARG A 33 -8.32 13.79 -8.10
C ARG A 33 -7.57 13.41 -6.82
N MET A 34 -8.07 13.91 -5.70
CA MET A 34 -7.49 13.70 -4.36
C MET A 34 -7.62 12.25 -3.86
N THR A 35 -8.47 11.42 -4.46
CA THR A 35 -8.87 10.12 -3.90
C THR A 35 -7.78 9.03 -3.98
N TYR A 36 -6.85 9.13 -4.93
CA TYR A 36 -5.82 8.11 -5.17
C TYR A 36 -4.76 8.03 -4.08
N PRO A 37 -4.17 9.15 -3.62
CA PRO A 37 -3.27 9.16 -2.47
C PRO A 37 -3.88 8.47 -1.25
N TYR A 38 -5.13 8.78 -0.90
CA TYR A 38 -5.78 8.20 0.28
C TYR A 38 -6.00 6.69 0.17
N LEU A 39 -6.41 6.18 -0.99
CA LEU A 39 -6.57 4.73 -1.19
C LEU A 39 -5.24 3.97 -1.06
N PHE A 40 -4.15 4.55 -1.57
CA PHE A 40 -2.81 3.99 -1.40
C PHE A 40 -2.32 4.09 0.05
N LEU A 41 -2.60 5.20 0.74
CA LEU A 41 -2.22 5.42 2.13
C LEU A 41 -2.97 4.46 3.08
N VAL A 42 -4.27 4.21 2.84
CA VAL A 42 -5.04 3.23 3.62
C VAL A 42 -4.51 1.81 3.41
N ALA A 43 -4.26 1.40 2.17
CA ALA A 43 -3.69 0.08 1.90
C ALA A 43 -2.28 -0.08 2.49
N LEU A 44 -1.52 1.01 2.54
CA LEU A 44 -0.19 1.09 3.15
C LEU A 44 -0.25 0.90 4.67
N VAL A 45 -1.20 1.56 5.36
CA VAL A 45 -1.42 1.36 6.80
C VAL A 45 -1.79 -0.10 7.08
N LEU A 46 -2.68 -0.69 6.27
CA LEU A 46 -3.07 -2.11 6.41
C LEU A 46 -1.87 -3.06 6.22
N PHE A 47 -0.99 -2.77 5.26
CA PHE A 47 0.23 -3.54 5.04
C PHE A 47 1.24 -3.42 6.18
N ILE A 48 1.43 -2.23 6.74
CA ILE A 48 2.29 -2.01 7.93
C ILE A 48 1.74 -2.79 9.13
N VAL A 49 0.42 -2.70 9.38
CA VAL A 49 -0.24 -3.45 10.46
C VAL A 49 -0.06 -4.95 10.27
N SER A 50 -0.28 -5.46 9.05
CA SER A 50 -0.08 -6.88 8.72
C SER A 50 1.38 -7.31 8.89
N SER A 51 2.34 -6.46 8.57
CA SER A 51 3.76 -6.78 8.67
C SER A 51 4.29 -6.68 10.10
N LEU A 52 3.78 -5.76 10.92
CA LEU A 52 4.06 -5.73 12.36
C LEU A 52 3.53 -7.00 13.04
N GLN A 53 2.35 -7.50 12.62
CA GLN A 53 1.82 -8.79 13.08
C GLN A 53 2.67 -10.00 12.67
N TYR A 54 3.52 -9.86 11.64
CA TYR A 54 4.50 -10.90 11.30
C TYR A 54 5.62 -10.98 12.34
N LEU A 55 6.03 -9.83 12.91
CA LEU A 55 7.01 -9.76 13.98
C LEU A 55 6.41 -10.14 15.35
N PHE A 56 5.12 -9.90 15.56
CA PHE A 56 4.39 -10.20 16.80
C PHE A 56 3.22 -11.17 16.54
N PRO A 57 3.46 -12.50 16.57
CA PRO A 57 2.50 -13.51 16.14
C PRO A 57 1.27 -13.70 17.04
N SER A 58 1.10 -12.91 18.11
CA SER A 58 -0.02 -13.02 19.06
C SER A 58 -1.38 -12.53 18.53
N LEU A 59 -1.46 -12.05 17.28
CA LEU A 59 -2.66 -11.47 16.68
C LEU A 59 -3.30 -12.40 15.65
N LEU A 60 -4.46 -12.98 15.99
CA LEU A 60 -5.26 -13.90 15.16
C LEU A 60 -5.78 -13.29 13.83
N TRP A 61 -5.79 -11.96 13.70
CA TRP A 61 -6.44 -11.25 12.60
C TRP A 61 -5.50 -10.94 11.41
N ARG A 62 -4.29 -11.50 11.41
CA ARG A 62 -3.23 -11.21 10.44
C ARG A 62 -3.65 -11.36 8.99
N ASN A 63 -4.27 -12.47 8.66
CA ASN A 63 -4.63 -12.78 7.29
C ASN A 63 -5.74 -11.86 6.75
N LEU A 64 -6.59 -11.32 7.64
CA LEU A 64 -7.67 -10.39 7.26
C LEU A 64 -7.10 -9.03 6.84
N PHE A 65 -6.20 -8.44 7.65
CA PHE A 65 -5.59 -7.15 7.30
C PHE A 65 -4.79 -7.22 6.00
N PHE A 66 -4.06 -8.31 5.79
CA PHE A 66 -3.35 -8.56 4.55
C PHE A 66 -4.32 -8.65 3.36
N ALA A 67 -5.39 -9.46 3.48
CA ALA A 67 -6.37 -9.63 2.41
C ALA A 67 -7.10 -8.32 2.08
N PHE A 68 -7.55 -7.57 3.09
CA PHE A 68 -8.21 -6.27 2.89
C PHE A 68 -7.28 -5.24 2.24
N GLY A 69 -6.02 -5.16 2.69
CA GLY A 69 -5.02 -4.28 2.08
C GLY A 69 -4.77 -4.64 0.62
N GLY A 70 -4.65 -5.93 0.31
CA GLY A 70 -4.47 -6.43 -1.06
C GLY A 70 -5.65 -6.11 -1.98
N VAL A 71 -6.89 -6.33 -1.53
CA VAL A 71 -8.10 -6.00 -2.30
C VAL A 71 -8.20 -4.49 -2.53
N LEU A 72 -7.89 -3.67 -1.53
CA LEU A 72 -7.86 -2.21 -1.67
C LEU A 72 -6.81 -1.76 -2.71
N LEU A 73 -5.58 -2.28 -2.64
CA LEU A 73 -4.53 -2.01 -3.62
C LEU A 73 -4.91 -2.46 -5.04
N GLY A 74 -5.51 -3.65 -5.17
CA GLY A 74 -5.99 -4.17 -6.45
C GLY A 74 -7.08 -3.29 -7.06
N SER A 75 -8.09 -2.93 -6.25
CA SER A 75 -9.18 -2.04 -6.68
C SER A 75 -8.69 -0.63 -7.05
N ALA A 76 -7.74 -0.08 -6.28
CA ALA A 76 -7.12 1.20 -6.57
C ALA A 76 -6.36 1.16 -7.90
N SER A 77 -5.61 0.07 -8.15
CA SER A 77 -4.87 -0.15 -9.39
C SER A 77 -5.80 -0.29 -10.61
N ILE A 78 -6.91 -1.03 -10.49
CA ILE A 78 -7.92 -1.15 -11.57
C ILE A 78 -8.53 0.21 -11.88
N ARG A 79 -8.93 0.97 -10.85
CA ARG A 79 -9.50 2.31 -11.02
C ARG A 79 -8.51 3.27 -11.69
N LEU A 80 -7.24 3.18 -11.30
CA LEU A 80 -6.15 3.94 -11.88
C LEU A 80 -5.97 3.60 -13.37
N HIS A 81 -5.91 2.31 -13.70
CA HIS A 81 -5.79 1.82 -15.08
C HIS A 81 -6.95 2.30 -15.96
N GLN A 82 -8.19 2.25 -15.45
CA GLN A 82 -9.37 2.76 -16.16
C GLN A 82 -9.27 4.27 -16.43
N VAL A 83 -8.78 5.06 -15.49
CA VAL A 83 -8.63 6.51 -15.67
C VAL A 83 -7.52 6.87 -16.65
N MET A 84 -6.47 6.05 -16.75
CA MET A 84 -5.43 6.24 -17.77
C MET A 84 -5.92 5.88 -19.16
N THR A 85 -6.56 4.71 -19.31
CA THR A 85 -6.96 4.17 -20.62
C THR A 85 -8.18 4.86 -21.22
N LYS A 86 -9.15 5.30 -20.39
CA LYS A 86 -10.34 6.00 -20.88
C LYS A 86 -10.13 7.49 -21.20
N ARG A 87 -8.97 8.07 -20.88
CA ARG A 87 -8.66 9.48 -21.21
C ARG A 87 -8.16 9.67 -22.64
N TRP A 88 -7.77 8.57 -23.30
CA TRP A 88 -7.21 8.56 -24.66
C TRP A 88 -8.21 8.03 -25.71
N LYS A 89 -9.46 7.79 -25.33
CA LYS A 89 -10.59 7.55 -26.24
C LYS A 89 -11.51 8.75 -26.21
#